data_AF-A0A1H9JBS4-F1
#
_entry.id   AF-A0A1H9JBS4-F1
#
_cell.length_a   1.000
_cell.length_b   1.000
_cell.length_c   1.000
_cell.angle_alpha   90.00
_cell.angle_beta   90.00
_cell.angle_gamma   90.00
#
_symmetry.space_group_name_H-M   'P 1'
#
loop_
_entity.id
_entity.type
_entity.pdbx_description
1 polymer ?
#
loop_
_entity_poly.entity_id
_entity_poly.type
_entity_poly.pdbx_seq_one_letter_code
_entity_poly.pdbx_strand_id
1 'polypeptide(L)'
;MLFKRFRKKPAARMPAPPAPEPEEQRRVVRQDGPDSDGMVTLSGQGWAGDLWREVPVRVPWRVDVNEFLSRRPLPYLWPDDAEYRAHVDADEHPEQLLRTSWIDAFLHHPDDSVVIQCLRDAFTGDNIANLTSVADILGYACAPEVKQEAAKAVWRADDAGVHWVFNVLLSRGLIPSDYDALSVHEAIRHLRATCPPERAGTLQSELGGSDQD
;
A
#
# COMPACT_ATOMS: atom_id res chain seq x y z
N MET A 1 -51.04 -64.19 13.23
CA MET A 1 -50.53 -62.92 13.81
C MET A 1 -49.74 -62.21 12.70
N LEU A 2 -50.38 -61.44 11.82
CA LEU A 2 -50.71 -60.00 11.91
C LEU A 2 -49.48 -59.06 12.08
N PHE A 3 -49.11 -58.52 10.92
CA PHE A 3 -48.28 -57.36 10.59
C PHE A 3 -47.99 -56.33 11.69
N LYS A 4 -46.73 -55.87 11.76
CA LYS A 4 -46.41 -54.44 11.95
C LYS A 4 -45.35 -53.99 10.95
N ARG A 5 -45.79 -53.08 10.06
CA ARG A 5 -44.99 -52.33 9.10
C ARG A 5 -44.10 -51.33 9.85
N PHE A 6 -42.79 -51.34 9.60
CA PHE A 6 -41.95 -50.16 9.83
C PHE A 6 -41.71 -49.47 8.48
N ARG A 7 -42.36 -48.32 8.31
CA ARG A 7 -42.08 -47.37 7.23
C ARG A 7 -40.67 -46.82 7.45
N LYS A 8 -39.75 -47.02 6.49
CA LYS A 8 -38.53 -46.21 6.38
C LYS A 8 -38.96 -44.75 6.17
N LYS A 9 -38.58 -43.86 7.08
CA LYS A 9 -38.60 -42.41 6.82
C LYS A 9 -37.59 -42.12 5.69
N PRO A 10 -37.90 -41.26 4.70
CA PRO A 10 -36.88 -40.76 3.81
C PRO A 10 -35.90 -39.91 4.63
N ALA A 11 -34.61 -40.14 4.45
CA ALA A 11 -33.59 -39.22 4.96
C ALA A 11 -33.87 -37.84 4.33
N ALA A 12 -33.95 -36.81 5.18
CA ALA A 12 -34.02 -35.44 4.71
C ALA A 12 -32.81 -35.17 3.81
N ARG A 13 -33.05 -34.77 2.55
CA ARG A 13 -32.02 -34.19 1.70
C ARG A 13 -31.48 -32.96 2.45
N MET A 14 -30.21 -33.02 2.86
CA MET A 14 -29.49 -31.80 3.22
C MET A 14 -29.49 -30.89 1.99
N PRO A 15 -29.77 -29.59 2.14
CA PRO A 15 -29.57 -28.66 1.04
C PRO A 15 -28.09 -28.70 0.63
N ALA A 16 -27.84 -28.73 -0.67
CA ALA A 16 -26.50 -28.57 -1.19
C ALA A 16 -25.90 -27.26 -0.64
N PRO A 17 -24.60 -27.23 -0.31
CA PRO A 17 -23.95 -25.97 0.05
C PRO A 17 -24.21 -24.95 -1.06
N PRO A 18 -24.47 -23.67 -0.73
CA PRO A 18 -24.66 -22.65 -1.75
C PRO A 18 -23.45 -22.64 -2.67
N ALA A 19 -23.71 -22.49 -3.96
CA ALA A 19 -22.65 -22.30 -4.95
C ALA A 19 -21.77 -21.12 -4.49
N PRO A 20 -20.44 -21.20 -4.65
CA PRO A 20 -19.58 -20.06 -4.35
C PRO A 20 -20.10 -18.87 -5.15
N GLU A 21 -20.44 -17.80 -4.43
CA GLU A 21 -20.84 -16.55 -5.06
C GLU A 21 -19.72 -16.12 -6.02
N PRO A 22 -20.07 -15.59 -7.21
CA PRO A 22 -19.06 -15.11 -8.13
C PRO A 22 -18.24 -14.04 -7.40
N GLU A 23 -16.92 -14.20 -7.43
CA GLU A 23 -15.95 -13.19 -6.96
C GLU A 23 -16.30 -11.85 -7.60
N GLU A 24 -17.08 -11.04 -6.88
CA GLU A 24 -17.17 -9.63 -7.14
C GLU A 24 -15.76 -9.10 -6.96
N GLN A 25 -15.10 -8.91 -8.11
CA GLN A 25 -13.90 -8.13 -8.28
C GLN A 25 -13.93 -7.02 -7.23
N ARG A 26 -13.00 -7.08 -6.27
CA ARG A 26 -12.75 -6.03 -5.28
C ARG A 26 -12.36 -4.76 -6.02
N ARG A 27 -13.33 -4.12 -6.65
CA ARG A 27 -13.25 -2.73 -7.08
C ARG A 27 -13.24 -1.96 -5.77
N VAL A 28 -12.03 -1.60 -5.35
CA VAL A 28 -11.83 -0.49 -4.42
C VAL A 28 -12.73 0.64 -4.93
N VAL A 29 -13.81 0.93 -4.22
CA VAL A 29 -14.69 2.04 -4.53
C VAL A 29 -13.85 3.29 -4.30
N ARG A 30 -13.22 3.80 -5.35
CA ARG A 30 -12.58 5.11 -5.31
C ARG A 30 -13.71 6.10 -5.00
N GLN A 31 -13.64 6.79 -3.86
CA GLN A 31 -14.48 7.94 -3.62
C GLN A 31 -14.15 8.98 -4.71
N ASP A 32 -15.13 9.34 -5.52
CA ASP A 32 -14.97 10.29 -6.64
C ASP A 32 -14.74 11.76 -6.18
N GLY A 33 -14.62 12.00 -4.87
CA GLY A 33 -14.39 13.33 -4.31
C GLY A 33 -14.49 13.39 -2.78
N PRO A 34 -14.30 14.59 -2.20
CA PRO A 34 -14.36 14.80 -0.76
C PRO A 34 -15.76 14.60 -0.18
N ASP A 35 -15.81 14.24 1.11
CA ASP A 35 -17.01 14.35 1.94
C ASP A 35 -17.35 15.82 2.29
N SER A 36 -18.40 16.03 3.08
CA SER A 36 -18.85 17.36 3.51
C SER A 36 -17.82 18.13 4.33
N ASP A 37 -16.84 17.44 4.92
CA ASP A 37 -15.79 18.03 5.75
C ASP A 37 -14.54 18.35 4.93
N GLY A 38 -14.55 18.12 3.62
CA GLY A 38 -13.38 18.28 2.76
C GLY A 38 -12.34 17.16 2.93
N MET A 39 -12.75 16.00 3.46
CA MET A 39 -11.90 14.85 3.71
C MET A 39 -12.19 13.72 2.71
N VAL A 40 -11.24 12.82 2.50
CA VAL A 40 -11.44 11.58 1.75
C VAL A 40 -11.03 10.39 2.61
N THR A 41 -11.75 9.28 2.45
CA THR A 41 -11.48 8.05 3.19
C THR A 41 -10.68 7.08 2.34
N LEU A 42 -9.49 6.74 2.80
CA LEU A 42 -8.66 5.68 2.24
C LEU A 42 -9.07 4.35 2.86
N SER A 43 -9.23 3.28 2.07
CA SER A 43 -9.79 2.00 2.54
C SER A 43 -8.97 1.27 3.60
N GLY A 44 -7.70 1.63 3.80
CA GLY A 44 -6.76 1.01 4.76
C GLY A 44 -6.35 -0.43 4.43
N GLN A 45 -7.18 -1.19 3.70
CA GLN A 45 -6.91 -2.57 3.29
C GLN A 45 -5.62 -2.67 2.47
N GLY A 46 -4.75 -3.62 2.83
CA GLY A 46 -3.51 -3.91 2.11
C GLY A 46 -2.30 -3.04 2.46
N TRP A 47 -2.47 -1.92 3.17
CA TRP A 47 -1.36 -1.03 3.53
C TRP A 47 -1.38 -0.55 4.98
N ALA A 48 -2.55 -0.15 5.51
CA ALA A 48 -2.63 0.43 6.86
C ALA A 48 -2.34 -0.59 7.98
N GLY A 49 -2.38 -1.90 7.65
CA GLY A 49 -1.92 -2.97 8.54
C GLY A 49 -0.46 -2.83 8.96
N ASP A 50 0.39 -2.29 8.08
CA ASP A 50 1.81 -2.06 8.38
C ASP A 50 2.02 -0.88 9.34
N LEU A 51 1.02 -0.02 9.51
CA LEU A 51 1.02 1.10 10.45
C LEU A 51 0.36 0.75 11.79
N TRP A 52 -0.76 0.04 11.75
CA TRP A 52 -1.53 -0.32 12.94
C TRP A 52 -2.47 -1.51 12.71
N ARG A 53 -3.52 -1.29 11.91
CA ARG A 53 -4.59 -2.23 11.57
C ARG A 53 -5.12 -1.85 10.19
N GLU A 54 -5.73 -2.80 9.49
CA GLU A 54 -6.40 -2.55 8.20
C GLU A 54 -7.72 -1.76 8.38
N VAL A 55 -7.62 -0.57 8.95
CA VAL A 55 -8.74 0.34 9.21
C VAL A 55 -8.65 1.56 8.30
N PRO A 56 -9.78 2.10 7.84
CA PRO A 56 -9.78 3.25 6.96
C PRO A 56 -9.11 4.48 7.60
N VAL A 57 -8.50 5.31 6.77
CA VAL A 57 -7.82 6.54 7.17
C VAL A 57 -8.51 7.73 6.52
N ARG A 58 -8.86 8.76 7.31
CA ARG A 58 -9.41 10.02 6.77
C ARG A 58 -8.26 11.01 6.56
N VAL A 59 -8.13 11.51 5.34
CA VAL A 59 -7.10 12.48 4.95
C VAL A 59 -7.74 13.71 4.29
N PRO A 60 -7.15 14.92 4.37
CA PRO A 60 -7.70 16.09 3.71
C PRO A 60 -7.61 15.95 2.19
N TRP A 61 -8.71 16.23 1.48
CA TRP A 61 -8.75 16.12 0.01
C TRP A 61 -7.81 17.09 -0.71
N ARG A 62 -7.64 18.30 -0.14
CA ARG A 62 -6.66 19.28 -0.59
C ARG A 62 -5.70 19.55 0.55
N VAL A 63 -4.43 19.23 0.33
CA VAL A 63 -3.38 19.39 1.33
C VAL A 63 -2.10 19.85 0.66
N ASP A 64 -1.44 20.85 1.26
CA ASP A 64 -0.02 21.05 1.03
C ASP A 64 0.73 20.12 1.98
N VAL A 65 1.40 19.11 1.41
CA VAL A 65 2.06 18.05 2.19
C VAL A 65 3.12 18.62 3.13
N ASN A 66 3.93 19.58 2.66
CA ASN A 66 5.00 20.16 3.45
C ASN A 66 4.44 21.02 4.59
N GLU A 67 3.44 21.85 4.27
CA GLU A 67 2.77 22.66 5.30
C GLU A 67 2.15 21.76 6.36
N PHE A 68 1.43 20.71 5.95
CA PHE A 68 0.81 19.76 6.87
C PHE A 68 1.83 19.07 7.76
N LEU A 69 2.89 18.51 7.17
CA LEU A 69 3.93 17.76 7.91
C LEU A 69 4.83 18.65 8.79
N SER A 70 4.78 19.97 8.60
CA SER A 70 5.49 20.95 9.44
C SER A 70 4.75 21.28 10.75
N ARG A 71 3.46 20.92 10.85
CA ARG A 71 2.62 21.21 12.03
C ARG A 71 3.16 20.49 13.26
N ARG A 72 3.01 21.14 14.42
CA ARG A 72 3.33 20.57 15.73
C ARG A 72 2.23 20.89 16.74
N PRO A 73 1.62 19.88 17.39
CA PRO A 73 1.81 18.44 17.13
C PRO A 73 1.21 18.03 15.77
N LEU A 74 1.73 16.93 15.20
CA LEU A 74 1.01 16.26 14.12
C LEU A 74 -0.25 15.55 14.68
N PRO A 75 -1.37 15.53 13.92
CA PRO A 75 -2.55 14.79 14.35
C PRO A 75 -2.31 13.27 14.28
N TYR A 76 -3.00 12.50 15.11
CA TYR A 76 -3.07 11.04 14.98
C TYR A 76 -3.84 10.65 13.71
N LEU A 77 -3.46 9.57 13.03
CA LEU A 77 -4.24 9.01 11.91
C LEU A 77 -5.62 8.51 12.37
N TRP A 78 -5.67 7.88 13.55
CA TRP A 78 -6.89 7.40 14.20
C TRP A 78 -7.08 8.08 15.56
N PRO A 79 -7.55 9.34 15.59
CA PRO A 79 -7.62 10.12 16.83
C PRO A 79 -8.63 9.57 17.85
N ASP A 80 -9.60 8.77 17.41
CA ASP A 80 -10.62 8.14 18.26
C ASP A 80 -10.22 6.74 18.76
N ASP A 81 -9.13 6.16 18.24
CA ASP A 81 -8.60 4.87 18.70
C ASP A 81 -7.65 5.09 19.89
N ALA A 82 -8.14 4.79 21.09
CA ALA A 82 -7.37 4.97 22.31
C ALA A 82 -6.14 4.04 22.40
N GLU A 83 -6.19 2.84 21.82
CA GLU A 83 -5.06 1.91 21.80
C GLU A 83 -3.97 2.40 20.85
N TYR A 84 -4.37 2.90 19.67
CA TYR A 84 -3.44 3.51 18.72
C TYR A 84 -2.73 4.72 19.31
N ARG A 85 -3.47 5.66 19.93
CA ARG A 85 -2.85 6.83 20.55
C ARG A 85 -1.87 6.45 21.64
N ALA A 86 -2.24 5.50 22.50
CA ALA A 86 -1.34 5.00 23.55
C ALA A 86 -0.10 4.33 22.97
N HIS A 87 -0.22 3.61 21.85
CA HIS A 87 0.91 3.03 21.13
C HIS A 87 1.85 4.12 20.59
N VAL A 88 1.31 5.14 19.92
CA VAL A 88 2.10 6.27 19.43
C VAL A 88 2.79 7.02 20.57
N ASP A 89 2.06 7.35 21.63
CA ASP A 89 2.58 8.11 22.77
C ASP A 89 3.66 7.35 23.56
N ALA A 90 3.68 6.02 23.47
CA ALA A 90 4.67 5.16 24.09
C ALA A 90 5.93 4.95 23.23
N ASP A 91 5.93 5.37 21.97
CA ASP A 91 7.08 5.29 21.08
C ASP A 91 8.22 6.22 21.57
N GLU A 92 9.48 5.88 21.26
CA GLU A 92 10.63 6.70 21.61
C GLU A 92 10.62 8.06 20.86
N HIS A 93 10.04 8.07 19.66
CA HIS A 93 9.99 9.21 18.74
C HIS A 93 8.57 9.40 18.15
N PRO A 94 7.56 9.74 18.97
CA PRO A 94 6.14 9.78 18.57
C PRO A 94 5.87 10.69 17.36
N GLU A 95 6.52 11.86 17.31
CA GLU A 95 6.37 12.80 16.19
C GLU A 95 6.99 12.29 14.88
N GLN A 96 8.02 11.44 14.97
CA GLN A 96 8.60 10.80 13.78
C GLN A 96 7.71 9.67 13.29
N LEU A 97 7.17 8.85 14.21
CA LEU A 97 6.20 7.80 13.90
C LEU A 97 4.94 8.37 13.24
N LEU A 98 4.40 9.48 13.76
CA LEU A 98 3.27 10.16 13.14
C LEU A 98 3.62 10.68 11.73
N ARG A 99 4.81 11.24 11.55
CA ARG A 99 5.26 11.74 10.25
C ARG A 99 5.38 10.63 9.21
N THR A 100 6.01 9.50 9.54
CA THR A 100 6.13 8.36 8.62
C THR A 100 4.75 7.76 8.28
N SER A 101 3.85 7.70 9.27
CA SER A 101 2.48 7.22 9.09
C SER A 101 1.67 8.15 8.16
N TRP A 102 1.82 9.47 8.29
CA TRP A 102 1.17 10.43 7.39
C TRP A 102 1.77 10.44 5.98
N ILE A 103 3.09 10.26 5.84
CA ILE A 103 3.72 10.05 4.53
C ILE A 103 3.07 8.85 3.85
N ASP A 104 2.92 7.73 4.56
CA ASP A 104 2.31 6.53 4.02
C ASP A 104 0.85 6.76 3.58
N ALA A 105 0.07 7.47 4.39
CA ALA A 105 -1.30 7.84 4.04
C ALA A 105 -1.35 8.76 2.80
N PHE A 106 -0.43 9.71 2.66
CA PHE A 106 -0.38 10.58 1.48
C PHE A 106 0.09 9.87 0.21
N LEU A 107 0.90 8.82 0.31
CA LEU A 107 1.26 7.97 -0.84
C LEU A 107 0.05 7.20 -1.40
N HIS A 108 -0.96 6.96 -0.57
CA HIS A 108 -2.23 6.33 -0.96
C HIS A 108 -3.34 7.34 -1.33
N HIS A 109 -3.01 8.63 -1.41
CA HIS A 109 -4.00 9.67 -1.69
C HIS A 109 -4.56 9.55 -3.13
N PRO A 110 -5.88 9.74 -3.35
CA PRO A 110 -6.49 9.65 -4.68
C PRO A 110 -6.15 10.81 -5.62
N ASP A 111 -5.70 11.96 -5.08
CA ASP A 111 -5.18 13.08 -5.86
C ASP A 111 -3.68 12.90 -6.14
N ASP A 112 -3.33 12.65 -7.41
CA ASP A 112 -1.96 12.45 -7.89
C ASP A 112 -1.02 13.60 -7.49
N SER A 113 -1.53 14.84 -7.34
CA SER A 113 -0.69 15.98 -6.96
C SER A 113 -0.18 15.88 -5.52
N VAL A 114 -0.99 15.32 -4.61
CA VAL A 114 -0.62 15.05 -3.22
C VAL A 114 0.44 13.95 -3.16
N VAL A 115 0.24 12.86 -3.92
CA VAL A 115 1.20 11.75 -4.01
C VAL A 115 2.54 12.26 -4.56
N ILE A 116 2.52 13.02 -5.66
CA ILE A 116 3.73 13.61 -6.27
C ILE A 116 4.46 14.54 -5.30
N GLN A 117 3.74 15.42 -4.59
CA GLN A 117 4.35 16.31 -3.61
C GLN A 117 4.99 15.50 -2.48
N CYS A 118 4.29 14.49 -1.97
CA CYS A 118 4.79 13.60 -0.92
C CYS A 118 6.07 12.88 -1.35
N LEU A 119 6.07 12.28 -2.54
CA LEU A 119 7.24 11.61 -3.11
C LEU A 119 8.44 12.54 -3.26
N ARG A 120 8.22 13.81 -3.65
CA ARG A 120 9.29 14.78 -3.91
C ARG A 120 9.91 15.36 -2.66
N ASP A 121 9.08 15.75 -1.71
CA ASP A 121 9.48 16.67 -0.65
C ASP A 121 9.50 16.03 0.74
N ALA A 122 8.69 14.99 0.97
CA ALA A 122 8.51 14.40 2.29
C ALA A 122 9.16 13.00 2.43
N PHE A 123 9.17 12.23 1.35
CA PHE A 123 9.71 10.87 1.36
C PHE A 123 11.23 10.84 1.60
N THR A 124 11.66 10.11 2.63
CA THR A 124 13.06 9.98 3.07
C THR A 124 13.71 8.66 2.66
N GLY A 125 12.93 7.63 2.31
CA GLY A 125 13.45 6.34 1.86
C GLY A 125 14.07 5.44 2.92
N ASP A 126 13.85 5.75 4.20
CA ASP A 126 14.38 5.03 5.37
C ASP A 126 13.33 4.15 6.08
N ASN A 127 12.06 4.32 5.75
CA ASN A 127 10.95 3.56 6.33
C ASN A 127 10.46 2.45 5.37
N ILE A 128 10.43 1.21 5.86
CA ILE A 128 10.04 0.03 5.06
C ILE A 128 8.60 0.11 4.55
N ALA A 129 7.64 0.56 5.37
CA ALA A 129 6.25 0.69 4.93
C ALA A 129 6.14 1.70 3.78
N ASN A 130 6.79 2.86 3.90
CA ASN A 130 6.81 3.84 2.82
C ASN A 130 7.49 3.31 1.55
N LEU A 131 8.55 2.51 1.68
CA LEU A 131 9.21 1.86 0.54
C LEU A 131 8.29 0.84 -0.15
N THR A 132 7.51 0.08 0.60
CA THR A 132 6.47 -0.83 0.07
C THR A 132 5.40 -0.04 -0.68
N SER A 133 4.90 1.06 -0.12
CA SER A 133 3.95 1.96 -0.78
C SER A 133 4.50 2.54 -2.09
N VAL A 134 5.79 2.88 -2.15
CA VAL A 134 6.47 3.32 -3.39
C VAL A 134 6.55 2.18 -4.41
N ALA A 135 6.84 0.95 -3.98
CA ALA A 135 6.83 -0.22 -4.85
C ALA A 135 5.42 -0.49 -5.42
N ASP A 136 4.39 -0.36 -4.60
CA ASP A 136 2.98 -0.47 -5.03
C ASP A 136 2.62 0.59 -6.07
N ILE A 137 3.01 1.85 -5.87
CA ILE A 137 2.80 2.92 -6.86
C ILE A 137 3.43 2.56 -8.22
N LEU A 138 4.63 1.97 -8.21
CA LEU A 138 5.31 1.53 -9.42
C LEU A 138 4.65 0.30 -10.06
N GLY A 139 4.25 -0.66 -9.22
CA GLY A 139 3.72 -1.97 -9.58
C GLY A 139 2.23 -2.01 -9.92
N TYR A 140 1.46 -0.95 -9.64
CA TYR A 140 0.05 -0.84 -10.02
C TYR A 140 -0.22 0.19 -11.11
N ALA A 141 -1.44 0.18 -11.64
CA ALA A 141 -1.91 1.16 -12.61
C ALA A 141 -2.18 2.52 -11.93
N CYS A 142 -1.31 3.49 -12.19
CA CYS A 142 -1.45 4.90 -11.83
C CYS A 142 -0.97 5.81 -12.97
N ALA A 143 -1.10 7.13 -12.82
CA ALA A 143 -0.66 8.08 -13.85
C ALA A 143 0.86 7.97 -14.12
N PRO A 144 1.31 8.06 -15.38
CA PRO A 144 2.73 7.95 -15.72
C PRO A 144 3.64 8.93 -14.98
N GLU A 145 3.13 10.12 -14.68
CA GLU A 145 3.83 11.17 -13.93
C GLU A 145 4.09 10.73 -12.48
N VAL A 146 3.13 10.07 -11.86
CA VAL A 146 3.26 9.52 -10.50
C VAL A 146 4.31 8.40 -10.49
N LYS A 147 4.27 7.46 -11.46
CA LYS A 147 5.30 6.41 -11.60
C LYS A 147 6.70 7.01 -11.79
N GLN A 148 6.82 8.07 -12.57
CA GLN A 148 8.11 8.73 -12.80
C GLN A 148 8.65 9.36 -11.52
N GLU A 149 7.82 10.02 -10.72
CA GLU A 149 8.25 10.59 -9.44
C GLU A 149 8.55 9.52 -8.39
N ALA A 150 7.79 8.42 -8.36
CA ALA A 150 8.07 7.28 -7.51
C ALA A 150 9.44 6.67 -7.86
N ALA A 151 9.73 6.48 -9.15
CA ALA A 151 11.03 5.97 -9.59
C ALA A 151 12.19 6.91 -9.22
N LYS A 152 12.00 8.24 -9.24
CA LYS A 152 13.01 9.20 -8.72
C LYS A 152 13.17 9.09 -7.21
N ALA A 153 12.07 8.89 -6.48
CA ALA A 153 12.09 8.72 -5.03
C ALA A 153 12.89 7.49 -4.61
N VAL A 154 12.74 6.36 -5.31
CA VAL A 154 13.57 5.15 -5.10
C VAL A 154 15.06 5.47 -5.17
N TRP A 155 15.51 6.22 -6.18
CA TRP A 155 16.94 6.54 -6.32
C TRP A 155 17.49 7.51 -5.27
N ARG A 156 16.61 8.22 -4.55
CA ARG A 156 16.99 9.04 -3.38
C ARG A 156 17.16 8.22 -2.11
N ALA A 157 16.61 7.01 -2.04
CA ALA A 157 16.81 6.11 -0.91
C ALA A 157 18.27 5.62 -0.85
N ASP A 158 18.65 5.04 0.28
CA ASP A 158 19.93 4.34 0.40
C ASP A 158 19.91 3.01 -0.39
N ASP A 159 21.05 2.31 -0.45
CA ASP A 159 21.14 1.04 -1.19
C ASP A 159 20.19 -0.03 -0.63
N ALA A 160 19.93 -0.02 0.68
CA ALA A 160 19.02 -0.97 1.31
C ALA A 160 17.57 -0.72 0.88
N GLY A 161 17.14 0.56 0.83
CA GLY A 161 15.82 0.94 0.35
C GLY A 161 15.62 0.65 -1.14
N VAL A 162 16.63 0.91 -1.97
CA VAL A 162 16.60 0.52 -3.39
C VAL A 162 16.44 -0.99 -3.53
N HIS A 163 17.26 -1.76 -2.81
CA HIS A 163 17.20 -3.22 -2.83
C HIS A 163 15.84 -3.75 -2.37
N TRP A 164 15.25 -3.16 -1.32
CA TRP A 164 13.90 -3.51 -0.86
C TRP A 164 12.86 -3.37 -1.96
N VAL A 165 12.83 -2.22 -2.64
CA VAL A 165 11.86 -1.96 -3.72
C VAL A 165 12.03 -2.95 -4.87
N PHE A 166 13.27 -3.29 -5.25
CA PHE A 166 13.51 -4.32 -6.26
C PHE A 166 13.05 -5.71 -5.81
N ASN A 167 13.26 -6.08 -4.54
CA ASN A 167 12.77 -7.36 -4.02
C ASN A 167 11.26 -7.47 -4.05
N VAL A 168 10.55 -6.38 -3.73
CA VAL A 168 9.09 -6.31 -3.84
C VAL A 168 8.66 -6.40 -5.30
N LEU A 169 9.15 -5.53 -6.18
CA LEU A 169 8.76 -5.54 -7.60
C LEU A 169 9.07 -6.85 -8.33
N LEU A 170 10.17 -7.51 -7.98
CA LEU A 170 10.61 -8.75 -8.61
C LEU A 170 10.18 -10.00 -7.84
N SER A 171 9.36 -9.84 -6.79
CA SER A 171 8.85 -10.94 -5.96
C SER A 171 9.96 -11.88 -5.45
N ARG A 172 11.10 -11.31 -5.03
CA ARG A 172 12.26 -12.06 -4.49
C ARG A 172 12.20 -12.30 -2.99
N GLY A 173 11.14 -11.83 -2.33
CA GLY A 173 10.91 -12.00 -0.89
C GLY A 173 10.25 -13.32 -0.52
N LEU A 174 10.02 -13.50 0.78
CA LEU A 174 9.28 -14.67 1.32
C LEU A 174 7.79 -14.65 0.98
N ILE A 175 7.23 -13.45 0.84
CA ILE A 175 5.84 -13.24 0.45
C ILE A 175 5.86 -12.78 -1.01
N PRO A 176 5.27 -13.56 -1.94
CA PRO A 176 5.17 -13.16 -3.33
C PRO A 176 4.39 -11.86 -3.46
N SER A 177 4.80 -11.01 -4.40
CA SER A 177 4.06 -9.81 -4.74
C SER A 177 3.04 -10.11 -5.84
N ASP A 178 1.87 -9.48 -5.79
CA ASP A 178 0.75 -9.76 -6.71
C ASP A 178 0.82 -8.95 -8.03
N TYR A 179 1.98 -8.34 -8.34
CA TYR A 179 2.14 -7.57 -9.57
C TYR A 179 2.21 -8.46 -10.80
N ASP A 180 1.47 -8.10 -11.85
CA ASP A 180 1.57 -8.77 -13.13
C ASP A 180 2.87 -8.39 -13.87
N ALA A 181 3.32 -9.26 -14.79
CA ALA A 181 4.58 -9.09 -15.50
C ALA A 181 4.66 -7.80 -16.34
N LEU A 182 3.53 -7.31 -16.87
CA LEU A 182 3.51 -6.05 -17.63
C LEU A 182 3.75 -4.86 -16.70
N SER A 183 3.07 -4.84 -15.55
CA SER A 183 3.25 -3.79 -14.55
C SER A 183 4.68 -3.75 -14.01
N VAL A 184 5.29 -4.91 -13.74
CA VAL A 184 6.71 -5.00 -13.35
C VAL A 184 7.64 -4.49 -14.46
N HIS A 185 7.38 -4.85 -15.72
CA HIS A 185 8.18 -4.36 -16.84
C HIS A 185 8.10 -2.83 -16.99
N GLU A 186 6.91 -2.26 -16.82
CA GLU A 186 6.73 -0.81 -16.80
C GLU A 186 7.47 -0.14 -15.64
N ALA A 187 7.38 -0.70 -14.43
CA ALA A 187 8.10 -0.21 -13.26
C ALA A 187 9.62 -0.17 -13.53
N ILE A 188 10.19 -1.26 -14.04
CA ILE A 188 11.61 -1.35 -14.42
C ILE A 188 11.95 -0.32 -15.50
N ARG A 189 11.07 -0.10 -16.48
CA ARG A 189 11.28 0.93 -17.52
C ARG A 189 11.37 2.33 -16.90
N HIS A 190 10.51 2.66 -15.94
CA HIS A 190 10.57 3.94 -15.22
C HIS A 190 11.85 4.06 -14.38
N LEU A 191 12.21 3.02 -13.62
CA LEU A 191 13.44 2.97 -12.83
C LEU A 191 14.69 3.15 -13.69
N ARG A 192 14.77 2.50 -14.85
CA ARG A 192 15.86 2.68 -15.82
C ARG A 192 15.92 4.11 -16.35
N ALA A 193 14.78 4.70 -16.69
CA ALA A 193 14.70 6.03 -17.28
C ALA A 193 15.08 7.16 -16.29
N THR A 194 14.89 6.94 -14.99
CA THR A 194 15.20 7.91 -13.93
C THR A 194 16.49 7.61 -13.18
N CYS A 195 17.18 6.50 -13.52
CA CYS A 195 18.41 6.09 -12.85
C CYS A 195 19.50 7.14 -13.05
N PRO A 196 20.05 7.73 -11.96
CA PRO A 196 21.16 8.64 -12.08
C PRO A 196 22.44 7.88 -12.48
N PRO A 197 23.39 8.49 -13.21
CA PRO A 197 24.57 7.81 -13.73
C PRO A 197 25.40 7.07 -12.67
N GLU A 198 25.50 7.63 -11.47
CA GLU A 198 26.24 7.06 -10.34
C GLU A 198 25.59 5.79 -9.76
N ARG A 199 24.29 5.56 -10.00
CA ARG A 199 23.56 4.35 -9.54
C ARG A 199 23.46 3.26 -10.61
N ALA A 200 24.07 3.45 -11.78
CA ALA A 200 24.00 2.49 -12.89
C ALA A 200 24.51 1.08 -12.49
N GLY A 201 25.53 1.01 -11.64
CA GLY A 201 26.04 -0.27 -11.11
C GLY A 201 25.03 -0.98 -10.21
N THR A 202 24.37 -0.25 -9.31
CA THR A 202 23.29 -0.77 -8.47
C THR A 202 22.14 -1.31 -9.32
N LEU A 203 21.69 -0.53 -10.31
CA LEU A 203 20.64 -0.96 -11.24
C LEU A 203 21.01 -2.26 -11.97
N GLN A 204 22.26 -2.37 -12.46
CA GLN A 204 22.72 -3.58 -13.14
C GLN A 204 22.77 -4.78 -12.18
N SER A 205 23.21 -4.58 -10.94
CA SER A 205 23.24 -5.62 -9.91
C SER A 205 21.83 -6.13 -9.59
N GLU A 206 20.89 -5.22 -9.35
CA GLU A 206 19.51 -5.56 -9.02
C GLU A 206 18.81 -6.30 -10.17
N LEU A 207 19.09 -5.94 -11.43
CA LEU A 207 18.48 -6.61 -12.58
C LEU A 207 19.23 -7.89 -13.01
N GLY A 208 20.53 -7.99 -12.76
CA GLY A 208 21.37 -9.13 -13.15
C GLY A 208 21.28 -10.33 -12.20
N GLY A 209 20.75 -10.14 -10.99
CA GLY A 209 20.51 -11.21 -10.02
C GLY A 209 19.41 -12.21 -10.40
N SER A 210 18.78 -12.09 -11.58
CA SER A 210 17.73 -13.01 -12.04
C SER A 210 18.21 -14.15 -12.95
N ASP A 211 19.52 -14.25 -13.24
CA ASP A 211 20.10 -15.29 -14.11
C ASP A 211 20.78 -16.43 -13.34
N GLN A 212 20.51 -16.58 -12.04
CA GLN A 212 20.94 -17.72 -11.24
C GLN A 212 19.75 -18.32 -10.50
N ASP A 213 18.93 -19.09 -11.21
CA ASP A 213 18.20 -20.27 -10.71
C ASP A 213 17.72 -21.14 -11.88
#